data_AF-A0A9E4HVJ8-F1
#
_entry.id   AF-A0A9E4HVJ8-F1
#
_cell.length_a   1.000
_cell.length_b   1.000
_cell.length_c   1.000
_cell.angle_alpha   90.00
_cell.angle_beta   90.00
_cell.angle_gamma   90.00
#
_symmetry.space_group_name_H-M   'P 1'
#
loop_
_entity.id
_entity.type
_entity.pdbx_description
1 polymer ?
#
loop_
_entity_poly.entity_id
_entity_poly.type
_entity_poly.pdbx_seq_one_letter_code
_entity_poly.pdbx_strand_id
1 'polypeptide(L)'
;MKIPRPLFAFVIIYLVFLYAPVILLPVFSLNDSPIIAFPLKGMSFRWFIGLMNESTLGIALKNSIIIAVSAAVISTFLGVLAARAAARYEF
;
A
#
# COMPACT_ATOMS: atom_id res chain seq x y z
N MET A 1 -3.17 9.25 30.76
CA MET A 1 -1.82 9.38 30.16
C MET A 1 -1.89 10.49 29.11
N LYS A 2 -1.40 11.71 29.40
CA LYS A 2 -1.44 12.84 28.44
C LYS A 2 -0.18 12.76 27.57
N ILE A 3 -0.34 12.55 26.27
CA ILE A 3 0.79 12.49 25.34
C ILE A 3 1.51 13.86 25.37
N PRO A 4 2.84 13.91 25.59
CA PRO A 4 3.56 15.17 25.57
C PRO A 4 3.46 15.79 24.18
N ARG A 5 3.01 17.05 24.13
CA ARG A 5 2.84 17.86 22.91
C ARG A 5 4.00 17.78 21.90
N PRO A 6 5.29 17.81 22.30
CA PRO A 6 6.39 17.71 21.33
C PRO A 6 6.47 16.36 20.62
N LEU A 7 6.09 15.28 21.31
CA LEU A 7 6.15 13.91 20.77
C LEU A 7 5.03 13.71 19.75
N PHE A 8 3.85 14.28 20.01
CA PHE A 8 2.78 14.34 19.03
C PHE A 8 3.18 15.14 17.78
N ALA A 9 3.79 16.31 17.95
CA ALA A 9 4.28 17.11 16.82
C ALA A 9 5.32 16.36 15.98
N PHE A 10 6.26 15.67 16.64
CA PHE A 10 7.24 14.81 15.97
C PHE A 10 6.58 13.72 15.12
N VAL A 11 5.60 13.00 15.68
CA VAL A 11 4.86 11.95 14.95
C VAL A 11 4.17 12.54 13.70
N ILE A 12 3.53 13.70 13.81
CA ILE A 12 2.87 14.35 12.67
C ILE A 12 3.88 14.73 11.59
N ILE A 13 5.00 15.36 11.96
CA ILE A 13 6.04 15.75 11.00
C ILE A 13 6.62 14.52 10.30
N TYR A 14 6.90 13.45 11.05
CA TYR A 14 7.41 12.20 10.51
C TYR A 14 6.42 11.56 9.52
N LEU A 15 5.13 11.51 9.87
CA LEU A 15 4.10 11.01 8.98
C LEU A 15 3.99 11.86 7.71
N VAL A 16 3.97 13.19 7.82
CA VAL A 16 3.94 14.07 6.64
C VAL A 16 5.14 13.82 5.74
N PHE A 17 6.35 13.73 6.30
CA PHE A 17 7.55 13.46 5.53
C PHE A 17 7.49 12.11 4.80
N LEU A 18 7.02 11.06 5.47
CA LEU A 18 6.91 9.72 4.91
C LEU A 18 5.84 9.62 3.82
N TYR A 19 4.69 10.26 4.03
CA TYR A 19 3.55 10.19 3.09
C TYR A 19 3.60 11.25 1.97
N ALA A 20 4.38 12.32 2.12
CA ALA A 20 4.56 13.35 1.10
C ALA A 20 4.93 12.80 -0.29
N PRO A 21 5.91 11.88 -0.46
CA PRO A 21 6.20 11.32 -1.78
C PRO A 21 5.11 10.36 -2.27
N VAL A 22 4.46 9.63 -1.35
CA VAL A 22 3.42 8.65 -1.68
C VAL A 22 2.18 9.34 -2.23
N ILE A 23 1.83 10.52 -1.70
CA ILE A 23 0.63 11.26 -2.13
C ILE A 23 0.77 11.86 -3.53
N LEU A 24 1.99 11.95 -4.07
CA LEU A 24 2.19 12.40 -5.45
C LEU A 24 1.57 11.42 -6.45
N LEU A 25 1.58 10.11 -6.16
CA LEU A 25 0.98 9.10 -7.03
C LEU A 25 -0.52 9.35 -7.29
N PRO A 26 -1.40 9.48 -6.27
CA PRO A 26 -2.81 9.79 -6.50
C PRO A 26 -3.03 11.19 -7.09
N VAL A 27 -2.16 12.16 -6.79
CA VAL A 27 -2.25 13.50 -7.41
C VAL A 27 -1.97 13.43 -8.91
N PHE A 28 -0.93 12.69 -9.32
CA PHE A 28 -0.58 12.53 -10.73
C PHE A 28 -1.47 11.53 -11.46
N SER A 29 -2.06 10.54 -10.78
CA SER A 29 -3.01 9.61 -11.42
C SER A 29 -4.31 10.30 -11.87
N LEU A 30 -4.64 11.43 -11.23
CA LEU A 30 -5.72 12.33 -11.62
C LEU A 30 -5.29 13.37 -12.66
N ASN A 31 -4.04 13.37 -13.14
CA ASN A 31 -3.57 14.35 -14.11
C ASN A 31 -3.88 13.92 -15.55
N ASP A 32 -4.29 14.87 -16.38
CA ASP A 32 -4.57 14.61 -17.79
C ASP A 32 -3.32 14.51 -18.69
N SER A 33 -2.12 14.69 -18.11
CA SER A 33 -0.84 14.54 -18.81
C SER A 33 -0.23 13.14 -18.55
N PRO A 34 0.33 12.49 -19.59
CA PRO A 34 1.10 11.25 -19.42
C PRO A 34 2.48 11.49 -18.78
N ILE A 35 2.93 12.75 -18.69
CA ILE A 35 4.22 13.12 -18.09
C ILE A 35 3.98 13.53 -16.64
N ILE A 36 4.75 12.91 -15.73
CA ILE A 36 4.80 13.23 -14.29
C ILE A 36 5.63 14.51 -14.10
N ALA A 37 5.02 15.66 -14.41
CA ALA A 37 5.65 16.97 -14.26
C ALA A 37 4.60 18.02 -13.87
N PHE A 38 5.07 19.05 -13.18
CA PHE A 38 4.29 20.27 -12.93
C PHE A 38 4.44 21.25 -14.11
N PRO A 39 3.41 22.06 -14.44
CA PRO A 39 2.09 22.17 -13.80
C PRO A 39 1.09 21.08 -14.22
N LEU A 40 0.15 20.75 -13.33
CA LEU A 40 -0.96 19.83 -13.63
C LEU A 40 -1.87 20.48 -14.69
N LYS A 41 -2.17 19.75 -15.78
CA LYS A 41 -2.94 20.29 -16.92
C LYS A 41 -4.45 20.26 -16.67
N GLY A 42 -4.92 19.37 -15.80
CA GLY A 42 -6.33 19.21 -15.45
C GLY A 42 -6.59 17.90 -14.71
N MET A 43 -7.78 17.77 -14.11
CA MET A 43 -8.23 16.53 -13.46
C MET A 43 -8.85 15.58 -14.50
N SER A 44 -8.39 14.33 -14.56
CA SER A 44 -8.80 13.32 -15.55
C SER A 44 -8.90 11.93 -14.92
N PHE A 45 -9.96 11.21 -15.26
CA PHE A 45 -10.17 9.80 -14.87
C PHE A 45 -9.81 8.83 -16.00
N ARG A 46 -9.17 9.30 -17.08
CA ARG A 46 -8.85 8.48 -18.27
C ARG A 46 -8.06 7.22 -17.91
N TRP A 47 -7.10 7.32 -17.00
CA TRP A 47 -6.28 6.18 -16.57
C TRP A 47 -7.07 5.12 -15.81
N PHE A 48 -8.06 5.53 -15.01
CA PHE A 48 -8.94 4.59 -14.31
C PHE A 48 -9.89 3.87 -15.28
N ILE A 49 -10.43 4.59 -16.26
CA ILE A 49 -11.28 3.98 -17.30
C ILE A 49 -10.46 3.03 -18.18
N GLY A 50 -9.25 3.43 -18.57
CA GLY A 50 -8.31 2.57 -19.31
C GLY A 50 -7.95 1.30 -18.53
N LEU A 51 -7.73 1.41 -17.22
CA LEU A 51 -7.45 0.27 -16.34
C LEU A 51 -8.61 -0.73 -16.30
N MET A 52 -9.86 -0.26 -16.32
CA MET A 52 -11.04 -1.15 -16.35
C MET A 52 -11.21 -1.89 -17.69
N ASN A 53 -10.76 -1.28 -18.80
CA ASN A 53 -10.84 -1.90 -20.12
C ASN A 53 -9.65 -2.82 -20.42
N GLU A 54 -8.56 -2.72 -19.67
CA GLU A 54 -7.34 -3.51 -19.89
C GLU A 54 -7.42 -4.87 -19.19
N SER A 55 -7.83 -5.89 -19.95
CA SER A 55 -8.00 -7.26 -19.45
C SER A 55 -6.74 -7.86 -18.83
N THR A 56 -5.55 -7.53 -19.36
CA THR A 56 -4.27 -8.05 -18.85
C THR A 56 -4.02 -7.59 -17.41
N LEU A 57 -4.27 -6.32 -17.11
CA LEU A 57 -4.08 -5.75 -15.77
C LEU A 57 -5.08 -6.34 -14.78
N GLY A 58 -6.33 -6.58 -15.20
CA GLY A 58 -7.34 -7.25 -14.38
C GLY A 58 -6.95 -8.68 -14.01
N ILE A 59 -6.41 -9.45 -14.97
CA ILE A 59 -5.91 -10.81 -14.72
C ILE A 59 -4.72 -10.78 -13.77
N ALA A 60 -3.76 -9.88 -13.98
CA ALA A 60 -2.61 -9.73 -13.10
C ALA A 60 -3.03 -9.42 -11.66
N LEU A 61 -3.96 -8.48 -11.47
CA LEU A 61 -4.51 -8.13 -10.16
C LEU A 61 -5.14 -9.34 -9.47
N LYS A 62 -5.98 -10.10 -10.18
CA LYS A 62 -6.63 -11.30 -9.65
C LYS A 62 -5.59 -12.34 -9.21
N ASN A 63 -4.58 -12.59 -10.03
CA ASN A 63 -3.53 -13.55 -9.72
C ASN A 63 -2.72 -13.11 -8.49
N SER A 64 -2.33 -11.83 -8.41
CA SER A 64 -1.64 -11.29 -7.24
C SER A 64 -2.45 -11.43 -5.95
N ILE A 65 -3.76 -11.17 -5.99
CA ILE A 65 -4.64 -11.34 -4.82
C ILE A 65 -4.69 -12.80 -4.38
N ILE A 66 -4.88 -13.73 -5.31
CA ILE A 66 -4.94 -15.17 -5.00
C ILE A 66 -3.63 -15.64 -4.35
N ILE A 67 -2.49 -15.25 -4.93
CA ILE A 67 -1.17 -15.61 -4.41
C ILE A 67 -0.94 -14.98 -3.03
N ALA A 68 -1.23 -13.68 -2.87
CA ALA A 68 -1.00 -12.97 -1.61
C ALA A 68 -1.85 -13.55 -0.47
N VAL A 69 -3.13 -13.82 -0.70
CA VAL A 69 -4.04 -14.35 0.32
C VAL A 69 -3.67 -15.78 0.69
N SER A 70 -3.43 -16.64 -0.30
CA SER A 70 -3.05 -18.04 -0.04
C SER A 70 -1.72 -18.12 0.71
N ALA A 71 -0.71 -17.34 0.31
CA ALA A 71 0.57 -17.26 1.00
C ALA A 71 0.41 -16.74 2.43
N ALA A 72 -0.36 -15.68 2.64
CA ALA A 72 -0.60 -15.11 3.98
C ALA A 72 -1.27 -16.13 4.92
N VAL A 73 -2.29 -16.84 4.46
CA VAL A 73 -3.02 -17.84 5.26
C VAL A 73 -2.10 -19.01 5.61
N ILE A 74 -1.43 -19.60 4.61
CA ILE A 74 -0.55 -20.76 4.82
C ILE A 74 0.63 -20.37 5.72
N SER A 75 1.28 -19.24 5.45
CA SER A 75 2.41 -18.75 6.24
C SER A 75 2.00 -18.46 7.69
N THR A 76 0.87 -17.81 7.91
CA THR A 76 0.38 -17.53 9.27
C THR A 76 0.04 -18.83 10.00
N PHE A 77 -0.62 -19.77 9.34
CA PHE A 77 -0.97 -21.06 9.95
C PHE A 77 0.27 -21.85 10.37
N LEU A 78 1.23 -22.01 9.45
CA LEU A 78 2.49 -22.68 9.75
C LEU A 78 3.30 -21.92 10.82
N GLY A 79 3.33 -20.59 10.75
CA GLY A 79 3.99 -19.73 11.73
C GLY A 79 3.43 -19.92 13.14
N VAL A 80 2.10 -20.01 13.28
CA VAL A 80 1.43 -20.27 14.58
C VAL A 80 1.79 -21.66 15.11
N LEU A 81 1.80 -22.68 14.26
CA LEU A 81 2.20 -24.04 14.68
C LEU A 81 3.66 -24.08 15.13
N ALA A 82 4.56 -23.47 14.36
CA ALA A 82 5.99 -23.39 14.69
C ALA A 82 6.22 -22.60 15.98
N ALA A 83 5.58 -21.44 16.14
CA ALA A 83 5.67 -20.63 17.34
C ALA A 83 5.18 -21.38 18.57
N ARG A 84 4.09 -22.16 18.46
CA ARG A 84 3.57 -22.98 19.56
C ARG A 84 4.53 -24.11 19.94
N ALA A 85 5.15 -24.76 18.96
CA ALA A 85 6.14 -25.81 19.23
C ALA A 85 7.38 -25.23 19.93
N ALA A 86 7.94 -24.14 19.38
CA ALA A 86 9.11 -23.47 19.95
C ALA A 86 8.85 -22.90 21.36
N ALA A 87 7.64 -22.42 21.63
CA ALA A 87 7.29 -21.87 22.95
C ALA A 87 7.01 -22.94 24.03
N ARG A 88 6.84 -24.22 23.65
CA ARG A 88 6.47 -25.30 24.57
C ARG A 88 7.54 -26.36 24.75
N TYR A 89 8.46 -26.48 23.80
CA TYR A 89 9.56 -27.43 23.86
C TYR A 89 10.87 -26.65 23.81
N GLU A 90 11.66 -26.73 24.89
CA GLU A 90 13.08 -26.41 24.83
C GLU A 90 13.77 -27.61 24.17
N PHE A 91 14.32 -27.37 22.98
CA PHE A 91 15.16 -28.30 22.25
C PHE A 91 16.63 -27.95 22.46
#